data_AF-A0A498NDR4-F1
#
_entry.id   AF-A0A498NDR4-F1
#
_cell.length_a   1.000
_cell.length_b   1.000
_cell.length_c   1.000
_cell.angle_alpha   90.00
_cell.angle_beta   90.00
_cell.angle_gamma   90.00
#
_symmetry.space_group_name_H-M   'P 1'
#
loop_
_entity.id
_entity.type
_entity.pdbx_description
1 polymer ?
#
loop_
_entity_poly.entity_id
_entity_poly.type
_entity_poly.pdbx_seq_one_letter_code
_entity_poly.pdbx_strand_id
1 'polypeptide(L)'
;MSLVKQNLHPNNEANINKLINLKLTASYVYLSLGMYFDRDDVALPNFSKFFLERSLKERDQKPSRDDWKGGMDAIMFSLDHQKSLNRSLLEIHKAAGDNSDPHLCDFLENKFFTDSHDTIKTLGDYAGSLSRLISSDPHGKMGEYLFDKHTL
;
A
#
# COMPACT_ATOMS: atom_id res chain seq x y z
N MET A 1 34.77 -2.58 4.31
CA MET A 1 33.81 -3.46 5.01
C MET A 1 33.17 -2.67 6.14
N SER A 2 31.90 -2.93 6.46
CA SER A 2 31.25 -2.29 7.61
C SER A 2 31.68 -2.97 8.92
N LEU A 3 32.12 -2.18 9.91
CA LEU A 3 32.55 -2.66 11.22
C LEU A 3 31.40 -3.21 12.08
N VAL A 4 30.14 -2.85 11.74
CA VAL A 4 28.93 -3.22 12.50
C VAL A 4 28.12 -4.33 11.84
N LYS A 5 28.53 -4.82 10.66
CA LYS A 5 27.77 -5.84 9.92
C LYS A 5 28.02 -7.24 10.51
N GLN A 6 27.05 -7.74 11.25
CA GLN A 6 27.00 -9.11 11.77
C GLN A 6 25.77 -9.83 11.22
N ASN A 7 25.91 -11.12 10.88
CA ASN A 7 24.88 -12.04 10.37
C ASN A 7 24.08 -11.65 9.09
N LEU A 8 24.21 -10.43 8.57
CA LEU A 8 23.47 -9.96 7.40
C LEU A 8 24.02 -10.53 6.07
N HIS A 9 23.33 -11.54 5.51
CA HIS A 9 23.72 -12.19 4.25
C HIS A 9 23.56 -11.26 3.02
N PRO A 10 24.44 -11.31 1.99
CA PRO A 10 24.36 -10.41 0.82
C PRO A 10 23.04 -10.46 0.03
N ASN A 11 22.38 -11.61 -0.04
CA ASN A 11 21.04 -11.69 -0.68
C ASN A 11 19.98 -10.90 0.10
N ASN A 12 20.07 -10.84 1.43
CA ASN A 12 19.13 -10.08 2.25
C ASN A 12 19.33 -8.57 2.00
N GLU A 13 20.58 -8.12 1.91
CA GLU A 13 20.94 -6.74 1.55
C GLU A 13 20.45 -6.36 0.13
N ALA A 14 20.62 -7.23 -0.85
CA ALA A 14 20.10 -7.03 -2.20
C ALA A 14 18.56 -6.96 -2.24
N ASN A 15 17.89 -7.83 -1.49
CA ASN A 15 16.44 -7.83 -1.36
C ASN A 15 15.92 -6.55 -0.69
N ILE A 16 16.58 -6.07 0.37
CA ILE A 16 16.25 -4.79 1.03
C ILE A 16 16.41 -3.62 0.04
N ASN A 17 17.47 -3.58 -0.77
CA ASN A 17 17.66 -2.53 -1.78
C ASN A 17 16.58 -2.56 -2.87
N LYS A 18 16.18 -3.76 -3.33
CA LYS A 18 15.08 -3.93 -4.28
C LYS A 18 13.73 -3.51 -3.66
N LEU A 19 13.51 -3.87 -2.40
CA LEU A 19 12.36 -3.48 -1.58
C LEU A 19 12.27 -1.95 -1.48
N ILE A 20 13.38 -1.25 -1.19
CA ILE A 20 13.45 0.23 -1.09
C ILE A 20 13.18 0.93 -2.43
N ASN A 21 13.70 0.42 -3.55
CA ASN A 21 13.38 1.01 -4.86
C ASN A 21 11.92 0.75 -5.24
N LEU A 22 11.43 -0.44 -4.88
CA LEU A 22 10.01 -0.78 -4.81
C LEU A 22 9.30 -0.17 -3.59
N LYS A 23 9.88 0.83 -2.90
CA LYS A 23 9.23 1.72 -1.93
C LYS A 23 8.99 3.13 -2.48
N LEU A 24 9.95 3.76 -3.15
CA LEU A 24 9.89 5.20 -3.47
C LEU A 24 8.83 5.66 -4.49
N THR A 25 8.58 4.93 -5.58
CA THR A 25 7.59 5.36 -6.60
C THR A 25 6.12 5.29 -6.11
N ALA A 26 5.82 4.72 -4.93
CA ALA A 26 4.44 4.71 -4.41
C ALA A 26 4.08 6.06 -3.90
N SER A 27 4.96 6.60 -3.06
CA SER A 27 4.90 7.97 -2.64
C SER A 27 4.63 8.86 -3.83
N TYR A 28 5.32 8.63 -4.95
CA TYR A 28 5.10 9.37 -6.19
C TYR A 28 3.72 9.16 -6.82
N VAL A 29 3.22 7.92 -6.95
CA VAL A 29 1.89 7.60 -7.50
C VAL A 29 0.74 8.07 -6.59
N TYR A 30 0.86 7.88 -5.29
CA TYR A 30 -0.11 8.38 -4.31
C TYR A 30 -0.05 9.90 -4.16
N LEU A 31 1.12 10.53 -4.41
CA LEU A 31 1.26 11.99 -4.49
C LEU A 31 0.59 12.53 -5.76
N SER A 32 0.78 11.89 -6.92
CA SER A 32 0.11 12.28 -8.16
C SER A 32 -1.41 12.11 -8.04
N LEU A 33 -1.88 11.04 -7.39
CA LEU A 33 -3.28 10.84 -7.00
C LEU A 33 -3.82 11.94 -6.08
N GLY A 34 -3.12 12.24 -4.98
CA GLY A 34 -3.52 13.30 -4.05
C GLY A 34 -3.69 14.63 -4.78
N MET A 35 -2.66 15.04 -5.52
CA MET A 35 -2.63 16.26 -6.35
C MET A 35 -3.66 16.26 -7.50
N TYR A 36 -4.14 15.11 -7.94
CA TYR A 36 -5.23 15.01 -8.92
C TYR A 36 -6.60 15.25 -8.28
N PHE A 37 -6.87 14.64 -7.13
CA PHE A 37 -8.13 14.79 -6.41
C PHE A 37 -8.30 16.16 -5.73
N ASP A 38 -7.19 16.88 -5.51
CA ASP A 38 -7.17 18.25 -4.96
C ASP A 38 -7.58 19.34 -5.97
N ARG A 39 -7.63 19.02 -7.27
CA ARG A 39 -7.91 20.02 -8.32
C ARG A 39 -9.34 20.53 -8.27
N ASP A 40 -9.54 21.79 -8.69
CA ASP A 40 -10.85 22.45 -8.73
C ASP A 40 -11.89 21.74 -9.62
N ASP A 41 -11.45 20.97 -10.63
CA ASP A 41 -12.32 20.20 -11.54
C ASP A 41 -12.68 18.79 -11.03
N VAL A 42 -12.03 18.32 -9.96
CA VAL A 42 -12.26 17.00 -9.34
C VAL A 42 -12.82 17.14 -7.91
N ALA A 43 -12.22 18.01 -7.10
CA ALA A 43 -12.69 18.47 -5.79
C ALA A 43 -13.12 17.35 -4.80
N LEU A 44 -12.28 16.32 -4.63
CA LEU A 44 -12.49 15.23 -3.66
C LEU A 44 -11.47 15.31 -2.51
N PRO A 45 -11.64 16.22 -1.53
CA PRO A 45 -10.62 16.53 -0.53
C PRO A 45 -10.32 15.38 0.45
N ASN A 46 -11.29 14.50 0.70
CA ASN A 46 -11.09 13.31 1.55
C ASN A 46 -10.21 12.27 0.83
N PHE A 47 -10.43 12.02 -0.47
CA PHE A 47 -9.53 11.22 -1.31
C PHE A 47 -8.15 11.87 -1.46
N SER A 48 -8.07 13.18 -1.69
CA SER A 48 -6.81 13.95 -1.71
C SER A 48 -6.02 13.70 -0.42
N LYS A 49 -6.64 13.94 0.74
CA LYS A 49 -6.04 13.71 2.06
C LYS A 49 -5.64 12.25 2.26
N PHE A 50 -6.52 11.28 1.94
CA PHE A 50 -6.22 9.86 2.07
C PHE A 50 -4.99 9.46 1.25
N PHE A 51 -4.90 9.88 -0.02
CA PHE A 51 -3.75 9.55 -0.86
C PHE A 51 -2.50 10.35 -0.52
N LEU A 52 -2.59 11.56 0.03
CA LEU A 52 -1.43 12.28 0.58
C LEU A 52 -0.90 11.62 1.86
N GLU A 53 -1.77 11.22 2.79
CA GLU A 53 -1.37 10.43 3.96
C GLU A 53 -0.80 9.06 3.56
N ARG A 54 -1.39 8.42 2.54
CA ARG A 54 -0.88 7.17 1.97
C ARG A 54 0.46 7.40 1.28
N SER A 55 0.65 8.49 0.53
CA SER A 55 1.93 8.87 -0.09
C SER A 55 3.04 9.06 0.94
N LEU A 56 2.73 9.66 2.10
CA LEU A 56 3.67 9.83 3.20
C LEU A 56 4.04 8.49 3.85
N LYS A 57 3.05 7.60 4.08
CA LYS A 57 3.30 6.22 4.54
C LYS A 57 4.08 5.39 3.52
N GLU A 58 3.78 5.57 2.24
CA GLU A 58 4.33 4.80 1.12
C GLU A 58 5.52 5.49 0.44
N ARG A 59 6.09 6.53 1.07
CA ARG A 59 7.53 6.82 0.95
C ARG A 59 8.36 5.60 1.38
N ASP A 60 7.67 4.66 2.04
CA ASP A 60 7.91 3.24 2.17
C ASP A 60 6.80 2.36 1.46
N GLN A 61 6.68 2.18 0.10
CA GLN A 61 5.66 1.24 -0.53
C GLN A 61 5.39 1.05 -2.10
N LYS A 62 6.17 1.53 -3.11
CA LYS A 62 5.92 1.52 -4.61
C LYS A 62 4.89 0.56 -5.28
N PRO A 63 3.84 1.16 -5.91
CA PRO A 63 3.40 0.79 -7.25
C PRO A 63 3.78 1.80 -8.36
N SER A 64 3.27 1.54 -9.57
CA SER A 64 3.80 2.01 -10.86
C SER A 64 2.71 2.36 -11.89
N ARG A 65 1.55 2.88 -11.46
CA ARG A 65 0.37 3.13 -12.30
C ARG A 65 -0.20 4.52 -12.03
N ASP A 66 -0.31 5.35 -13.07
CA ASP A 66 -0.76 6.75 -12.95
C ASP A 66 -2.22 7.01 -13.41
N ASP A 67 -2.84 6.09 -14.18
CA ASP A 67 -4.22 6.24 -14.68
C ASP A 67 -5.25 5.42 -13.87
N TRP A 68 -6.24 6.11 -13.30
CA TRP A 68 -7.25 5.57 -12.37
C TRP A 68 -8.67 5.86 -12.84
N LYS A 69 -9.54 4.84 -12.83
CA LYS A 69 -10.88 4.95 -13.45
C LYS A 69 -12.03 5.26 -12.47
N GLY A 70 -11.78 5.16 -11.16
CA GLY A 70 -12.77 5.37 -10.10
C GLY A 70 -12.27 4.87 -8.74
N GLY A 71 -13.03 5.11 -7.68
CA GLY A 71 -12.68 4.70 -6.32
C GLY A 71 -12.56 3.18 -6.17
N MET A 72 -13.41 2.41 -6.85
CA MET A 72 -13.35 0.94 -6.82
C MET A 72 -12.07 0.38 -7.47
N ASP A 73 -11.61 0.96 -8.58
CA ASP A 73 -10.36 0.59 -9.26
C ASP A 73 -9.15 0.90 -8.36
N ALA A 74 -9.17 2.05 -7.68
CA ALA A 74 -8.13 2.44 -6.72
C ALA A 74 -8.05 1.51 -5.49
N ILE A 75 -9.18 1.16 -4.86
CA ILE A 75 -9.21 0.27 -3.69
C ILE A 75 -8.82 -1.16 -4.09
N MET A 76 -9.35 -1.68 -5.20
CA MET A 76 -9.00 -3.02 -5.70
C MET A 76 -7.51 -3.15 -6.00
N PHE A 77 -6.92 -2.16 -6.67
CA PHE A 77 -5.49 -2.14 -6.91
C PHE A 77 -4.71 -2.02 -5.60
N SER A 78 -5.10 -1.13 -4.69
CA SER A 78 -4.40 -0.94 -3.41
C SER A 78 -4.37 -2.25 -2.60
N LEU A 79 -5.47 -3.00 -2.63
CA LEU A 79 -5.59 -4.32 -1.99
C LEU A 79 -4.68 -5.38 -2.65
N ASP A 80 -4.66 -5.45 -3.98
CA ASP A 80 -3.80 -6.39 -4.72
C ASP A 80 -2.32 -6.05 -4.53
N HIS A 81 -2.00 -4.75 -4.58
CA HIS A 81 -0.66 -4.23 -4.32
C HIS A 81 -0.19 -4.57 -2.90
N GLN A 82 -0.98 -4.27 -1.87
CA GLN A 82 -0.63 -4.63 -0.49
C GLN A 82 -0.45 -6.15 -0.31
N LYS A 83 -1.27 -6.99 -0.97
CA LYS A 83 -1.09 -8.46 -0.98
C LYS A 83 0.21 -8.88 -1.68
N SER A 84 0.59 -8.21 -2.76
CA SER A 84 1.86 -8.42 -3.46
C SER A 84 3.05 -8.08 -2.58
N LEU A 85 3.02 -6.93 -1.91
CA LEU A 85 4.03 -6.52 -0.93
C LEU A 85 4.14 -7.51 0.23
N ASN A 86 3.01 -7.97 0.76
CA ASN A 86 2.98 -8.96 1.84
C ASN A 86 3.59 -10.30 1.40
N ARG A 87 3.47 -10.67 0.12
CA ARG A 87 4.14 -11.85 -0.45
C ARG A 87 5.66 -11.66 -0.52
N SER A 88 6.14 -10.52 -1.01
CA SER A 88 7.57 -10.21 -0.99
C SER A 88 8.14 -10.12 0.44
N LEU A 89 7.36 -9.64 1.41
CA LEU A 89 7.73 -9.61 2.82
C LEU A 89 7.89 -11.03 3.40
N LEU A 90 6.96 -11.96 3.06
CA LEU A 90 7.05 -13.37 3.42
C LEU A 90 8.25 -14.08 2.75
N GLU A 91 8.60 -13.73 1.51
CA GLU A 91 9.80 -14.26 0.83
C GLU A 91 11.09 -13.81 1.53
N ILE A 92 11.17 -12.55 1.97
CA ILE A 92 12.33 -12.03 2.72
C ILE A 92 12.40 -12.65 4.12
N HIS A 93 11.27 -12.78 4.82
CA HIS A 93 11.19 -13.43 6.13
C HIS A 93 11.62 -14.90 6.06
N LYS A 94 11.13 -15.65 5.06
CA LYS A 94 11.58 -17.02 4.82
C LYS A 94 13.10 -17.07 4.55
N ALA A 95 13.62 -16.20 3.69
CA ALA A 95 15.05 -16.15 3.41
C ALA A 95 15.89 -15.75 4.64
N ALA A 96 15.35 -14.93 5.56
CA ALA A 96 15.99 -14.63 6.84
C ALA A 96 16.01 -15.86 7.76
N GLY A 97 14.91 -16.62 7.83
CA GLY A 97 14.84 -17.89 8.55
C GLY A 97 15.82 -18.94 8.00
N ASP A 98 15.83 -19.15 6.68
CA ASP A 98 16.73 -20.09 6.00
C ASP A 98 18.22 -19.72 6.23
N ASN A 99 18.55 -18.43 6.32
CA ASN A 99 19.90 -17.93 6.64
C ASN A 99 20.19 -17.84 8.15
N SER A 100 19.29 -18.28 9.03
CA SER A 100 19.41 -18.16 10.49
C SER A 100 19.70 -16.73 10.96
N ASP A 101 18.86 -15.76 10.56
CA ASP A 101 18.87 -14.37 11.01
C ASP A 101 17.61 -14.02 11.84
N PRO A 102 17.57 -14.37 13.15
CA PRO A 102 16.39 -14.15 13.99
C PRO A 102 16.05 -12.67 14.20
N HIS A 103 17.06 -11.80 14.17
CA HIS A 103 16.86 -10.36 14.35
C HIS A 103 16.10 -9.77 13.16
N LEU A 104 16.43 -10.18 11.93
CA LEU A 104 15.68 -9.77 10.76
C LEU A 104 14.24 -10.35 10.77
N CYS A 105 14.04 -11.61 11.20
CA CYS A 105 12.70 -12.17 11.33
C CYS A 105 11.82 -11.37 12.32
N ASP A 106 12.30 -11.15 13.55
CA ASP A 106 11.59 -10.39 14.59
C ASP A 106 11.27 -8.95 14.14
N PHE A 107 12.22 -8.30 13.47
CA PHE A 107 12.03 -6.95 12.95
C PHE A 107 10.91 -6.88 11.89
N LEU A 108 10.83 -7.86 10.98
CA LEU A 108 9.78 -7.91 9.96
C LEU A 108 8.40 -8.22 10.58
N GLU A 109 8.35 -9.10 11.57
CA GLU A 109 7.15 -9.40 12.37
C GLU A 109 6.63 -8.17 13.11
N ASN A 110 7.46 -7.55 13.93
CA ASN A 110 7.06 -6.46 14.81
C ASN A 110 6.86 -5.10 14.10
N LYS A 111 7.42 -4.88 12.90
CA LYS A 111 7.36 -3.58 12.20
C LYS A 111 6.59 -3.57 10.88
N PHE A 112 6.35 -4.71 10.25
CA PHE A 112 5.73 -4.73 8.92
C PHE A 112 4.55 -5.71 8.80
N PHE A 113 4.59 -6.88 9.46
CA PHE A 113 3.48 -7.84 9.31
C PHE A 113 2.17 -7.38 9.96
N THR A 114 2.20 -6.75 11.14
CA THR A 114 0.99 -6.21 11.80
C THR A 114 0.29 -5.16 10.93
N ASP A 115 0.99 -4.07 10.58
CA ASP A 115 0.47 -2.98 9.75
C ASP A 115 -0.02 -3.46 8.37
N SER A 116 0.67 -4.45 7.79
CA SER A 116 0.27 -5.06 6.52
C SER A 116 -1.04 -5.86 6.65
N HIS A 117 -1.19 -6.65 7.71
CA HIS A 117 -2.40 -7.44 7.95
C HIS A 117 -3.63 -6.54 8.15
N ASP A 118 -3.51 -5.52 9.00
CA ASP A 118 -4.58 -4.55 9.28
C ASP A 118 -4.94 -3.74 8.02
N THR A 119 -3.94 -3.34 7.23
CA THR A 119 -4.17 -2.68 5.94
C THR A 119 -4.93 -3.57 4.96
N ILE A 120 -4.53 -4.84 4.79
CA ILE A 120 -5.20 -5.79 3.87
C ILE A 120 -6.65 -6.01 4.28
N LYS A 121 -6.90 -6.14 5.58
CA LYS A 121 -8.26 -6.28 6.13
C LYS A 121 -9.10 -5.04 5.83
N THR A 122 -8.61 -3.86 6.19
CA THR A 122 -9.32 -2.59 5.98
C THR A 122 -9.66 -2.35 4.50
N LEU A 123 -8.70 -2.59 3.60
CA LEU A 123 -8.93 -2.49 2.15
C LEU A 123 -9.92 -3.54 1.61
N GLY A 124 -9.96 -4.74 2.21
CA GLY A 124 -10.95 -5.77 1.91
C GLY A 124 -12.37 -5.37 2.34
N ASP A 125 -12.51 -4.84 3.56
CA ASP A 125 -13.77 -4.35 4.11
C ASP A 125 -14.30 -3.15 3.30
N TYR A 126 -13.40 -2.25 2.88
CA TYR A 126 -13.70 -1.14 1.97
C TYR A 126 -14.16 -1.62 0.58
N ALA A 127 -13.44 -2.55 -0.05
CA ALA A 127 -13.84 -3.12 -1.35
C ALA A 127 -15.22 -3.81 -1.28
N GLY A 128 -15.48 -4.57 -0.22
CA GLY A 128 -16.76 -5.25 0.00
C GLY A 128 -17.92 -4.33 0.35
N SER A 129 -17.64 -3.15 0.89
CA SER A 129 -18.65 -2.12 1.21
C SER A 129 -18.96 -1.26 -0.01
N LEU A 130 -17.93 -0.77 -0.70
CA LEU A 130 -18.09 0.04 -1.91
C LEU A 130 -18.75 -0.74 -3.06
N SER A 131 -18.40 -2.03 -3.23
CA SER A 131 -19.06 -2.92 -4.21
C SER A 131 -20.58 -2.99 -4.03
N ARG A 132 -21.07 -3.02 -2.77
CA ARG A 132 -22.51 -3.03 -2.47
C ARG A 132 -23.20 -1.70 -2.77
N LEU A 133 -22.54 -0.59 -2.48
CA LEU A 133 -23.04 0.76 -2.76
C LEU A 133 -23.12 1.03 -4.26
N ILE A 134 -22.09 0.67 -5.03
CA ILE A 134 -22.07 0.80 -6.50
C ILE A 134 -23.10 -0.12 -7.16
N SER A 135 -23.31 -1.33 -6.64
CA SER A 135 -24.32 -2.27 -7.18
C SER A 135 -25.77 -1.75 -7.10
N SER A 136 -26.02 -0.66 -6.37
CA SER A 136 -27.34 -0.08 -6.15
C SER A 136 -27.63 1.16 -7.02
N ASP A 137 -26.66 1.63 -7.83
CA ASP A 137 -26.76 2.84 -8.65
C ASP A 137 -26.33 2.53 -10.12
N PRO A 138 -27.19 2.77 -11.14
CA PRO A 138 -26.85 2.57 -12.56
C PRO A 138 -25.58 3.28 -13.05
N HIS A 139 -25.13 4.33 -12.36
CA HIS A 139 -23.91 5.07 -12.70
C HIS A 139 -22.80 4.95 -11.65
N GLY A 140 -23.02 4.28 -10.52
CA GLY A 140 -22.06 4.05 -9.43
C GLY A 140 -21.57 5.30 -8.65
N LYS A 141 -21.65 6.49 -9.24
CA LYS A 141 -21.09 7.75 -8.68
C LYS A 141 -21.71 8.15 -7.35
N MET A 142 -23.01 7.88 -7.13
CA MET A 142 -23.64 8.15 -5.85
C MET A 142 -23.13 7.18 -4.77
N GLY A 143 -22.85 5.93 -5.15
CA GLY A 143 -22.24 4.93 -4.28
C GLY A 143 -20.83 5.33 -3.83
N GLU A 144 -19.99 5.82 -4.76
CA GLU A 144 -18.65 6.34 -4.43
C GLU A 144 -18.72 7.59 -3.52
N TYR A 145 -19.65 8.52 -3.79
CA TYR A 145 -19.85 9.70 -2.94
C TYR A 145 -20.33 9.37 -1.52
N LEU A 146 -21.29 8.44 -1.37
CA LEU A 146 -21.77 8.03 -0.05
C LEU A 146 -20.69 7.30 0.75
N PHE A 147 -19.82 6.54 0.08
CA PHE A 147 -18.67 5.90 0.71
C PHE A 147 -17.64 6.92 1.23
N ASP A 148 -17.33 7.96 0.44
CA ASP A 148 -16.45 9.08 0.81
C ASP A 148 -16.94 9.90 2.02
N LYS A 149 -18.25 9.97 2.25
CA LYS A 149 -18.84 10.76 3.34
C LYS A 149 -19.13 9.99 4.63
N HIS A 150 -19.18 8.67 4.57
CA HIS A 150 -19.66 7.83 5.68
C HIS A 150 -18.79 6.61 5.98
N THR A 151 -17.69 6.37 5.28
CA THR A 151 -16.80 5.21 5.52
C THR A 151 -15.31 5.55 5.50
N LEU A 152 -14.90 6.56 4.71
CA LEU A 152 -13.57 7.18 4.74
C LEU A 152 -13.53 8.39 5.69
#